data_AF-A0A946ISW5-F1
#
_entry.id   AF-A0A946ISW5-F1
#
_cell.length_a   1.000
_cell.length_b   1.000
_cell.length_c   1.000
_cell.angle_alpha   90.00
_cell.angle_beta   90.00
_cell.angle_gamma   90.00
#
_symmetry.space_group_name_H-M   'P 1'
#
loop_
_entity.id
_entity.type
_entity.pdbx_description
1 polymer ?
#
loop_
_entity_poly.entity_id
_entity_poly.type
_entity_poly.pdbx_seq_one_letter_code
_entity_poly.pdbx_strand_id
1 'polypeptide(L)'
;MKYLITCVFMFWIVSLLSQNKEVLYGLEETPQAMLLNPGSRISYEYHFGVPLLSHIHVNGGSSGVSVYDIFQESSLDINTRISNKIFELENTDFFTATQQLEILNFGWKNKKNYYFSGGIYQEFDFILYFPKDLAILAWEGNANYIGKEFNLGEINVSGDLLTVYHFGVNKKINKKITVGVRAKLYSSMLSFSSTSNSGTFVTIPSESGDNIYDHIVSNATINVNTSGITSLSDLDTRTQVINKLLGRSFFGGNLGIGVDLGATYEINEKWTASASILDLGAIFHKKNIESYQVSGEYNLDGIELLFPPLGNGDSSLPYYEDLIDDIGAAFTIDTIYNSYIQMRPVKMYASVKYNFGQAIGGDKTCNCLKMGENQKYNQSIGFQYFSIIRPKGPQIAATLFYYHRLSDYFSVKATYTADSYSYSNVGLGLITNIKMVNFYIVADNLQWYSNLAKAKSVSLQFGFNIIIDKNE
;
A
#
# COMPACT_ATOMS: atom_id res chain seq x y z
N MET A 1 23.51 2.24 -35.46
CA MET A 1 23.68 2.38 -33.99
C MET A 1 23.28 3.75 -33.40
N LYS A 2 22.73 4.73 -34.14
CA LYS A 2 22.27 6.00 -33.54
C LYS A 2 20.78 6.07 -33.16
N TYR A 3 19.95 5.12 -33.60
CA TYR A 3 18.50 5.09 -33.34
C TYR A 3 18.06 4.08 -32.26
N LEU A 4 18.97 3.23 -31.76
CA LEU A 4 18.63 2.25 -30.71
C LEU A 4 18.58 2.88 -29.30
N ILE A 5 19.33 3.97 -29.08
CA ILE A 5 19.39 4.67 -27.79
C ILE A 5 18.10 5.50 -27.56
N THR A 6 17.50 6.03 -28.63
CA THR A 6 16.26 6.79 -28.55
C THR A 6 15.06 5.91 -28.19
N CYS A 7 14.98 4.68 -28.73
CA CYS A 7 13.90 3.75 -28.41
C CYS A 7 13.93 3.23 -26.96
N VAL A 8 15.10 3.17 -26.32
CA VAL A 8 15.21 2.80 -24.89
C VAL A 8 14.74 3.94 -23.97
N PHE A 9 14.86 5.20 -24.41
CA PHE A 9 14.33 6.35 -23.67
C PHE A 9 12.83 6.62 -23.92
N MET A 10 12.23 6.05 -24.97
CA MET A 10 10.83 6.28 -25.33
C MET A 10 9.84 5.30 -24.69
N PHE A 11 10.32 4.35 -23.89
CA PHE A 11 9.48 3.39 -23.12
C PHE A 11 9.39 3.72 -21.61
N TRP A 12 9.73 4.97 -21.24
CA TRP A 12 9.67 5.47 -19.86
C TRP A 12 8.61 6.58 -19.69
N ILE A 13 7.44 6.38 -20.27
CA ILE A 13 6.19 6.92 -19.70
C ILE A 13 5.64 5.80 -18.82
N VAL A 14 6.26 5.60 -17.65
CA VAL A 14 5.66 4.79 -16.60
C VAL A 14 4.91 5.75 -15.69
N SER A 15 3.60 5.56 -15.59
CA SER A 15 2.77 6.26 -14.62
C SER A 15 3.38 6.05 -13.24
N LEU A 16 3.89 7.12 -12.64
CA LEU A 16 4.39 7.07 -11.28
C LEU A 16 3.18 6.88 -10.37
N LEU A 17 3.14 5.78 -9.61
CA LEU A 17 2.07 5.43 -8.66
C LEU A 17 2.73 4.88 -7.37
N SER A 18 2.14 4.93 -6.16
CA SER A 18 2.88 4.46 -4.96
C SER A 18 2.06 4.37 -3.67
N GLN A 19 2.71 3.80 -2.65
CA GLN A 19 2.63 4.10 -1.21
C GLN A 19 4.00 3.73 -0.62
N ASN A 20 4.86 4.71 -0.32
CA ASN A 20 6.28 4.49 0.03
C ASN A 20 6.71 4.97 1.42
N LYS A 21 7.95 4.61 1.76
CA LYS A 21 8.69 5.03 2.96
C LYS A 21 10.05 5.64 2.56
N GLU A 22 10.04 6.41 1.48
CA GLU A 22 11.14 7.17 0.87
C GLU A 22 11.94 8.02 1.85
N VAL A 23 11.29 8.78 2.75
CA VAL A 23 12.02 9.53 3.79
C VAL A 23 12.76 8.58 4.72
N LEU A 24 12.18 7.44 5.12
CA LEU A 24 12.84 6.45 5.97
C LEU A 24 13.94 5.66 5.23
N TYR A 25 13.84 5.48 3.91
CA TYR A 25 14.81 4.69 3.14
C TYR A 25 16.21 5.30 3.17
N GLY A 26 17.17 4.53 3.67
CA GLY A 26 18.58 4.94 3.77
C GLY A 26 18.94 5.81 4.99
N LEU A 27 18.05 5.95 5.98
CA LEU A 27 18.36 6.51 7.31
C LEU A 27 19.09 5.49 8.19
N GLU A 28 20.40 5.38 8.01
CA GLU A 28 21.25 4.37 8.66
C GLU A 28 21.34 4.52 10.20
N GLU A 29 20.93 5.67 10.74
CA GLU A 29 20.86 5.96 12.17
C GLU A 29 19.67 5.27 12.86
N THR A 30 18.68 4.82 12.10
CA THR A 30 17.40 4.32 12.62
C THR A 30 17.21 2.84 12.28
N PRO A 31 17.01 1.94 13.26
CA PRO A 31 16.86 0.50 13.01
C PRO A 31 15.77 0.13 12.00
N GLN A 32 14.69 0.91 11.93
CA GLN A 32 13.59 0.70 10.98
C GLN A 32 14.00 0.87 9.51
N ALA A 33 15.14 1.49 9.19
CA ALA A 33 15.69 1.46 7.83
C ALA A 33 16.05 0.02 7.39
N MET A 34 16.35 -0.89 8.32
CA MET A 34 16.51 -2.32 8.04
C MET A 34 15.19 -2.98 7.58
N LEU A 35 14.02 -2.41 7.90
CA LEU A 35 12.73 -2.89 7.38
C LEU A 35 12.63 -2.71 5.86
N LEU A 36 13.31 -1.70 5.32
CA LEU A 36 13.25 -1.35 3.90
C LEU A 36 14.45 -1.87 3.11
N ASN A 37 15.59 -2.11 3.78
CA ASN A 37 16.74 -2.79 3.19
C ASN A 37 17.47 -3.64 4.26
N PRO A 38 17.34 -4.98 4.26
CA PRO A 38 18.05 -5.82 5.22
C PRO A 38 19.57 -5.80 5.04
N GLY A 39 20.07 -5.36 3.88
CA GLY A 39 21.49 -5.13 3.57
C GLY A 39 21.97 -3.69 3.81
N SER A 40 21.24 -2.88 4.58
CA SER A 40 21.65 -1.53 5.01
C SER A 40 22.95 -1.54 5.85
N ARG A 41 23.58 -0.37 5.99
CA ARG A 41 24.75 -0.21 6.88
C ARG A 41 24.28 0.01 8.30
N ILE A 42 24.98 -0.60 9.25
CA ILE A 42 24.64 -0.60 10.68
C ILE A 42 25.87 -0.10 11.45
N SER A 43 25.71 0.96 12.25
CA SER A 43 26.79 1.50 13.10
C SER A 43 26.81 0.90 14.50
N TYR A 44 25.66 0.48 15.01
CA TYR A 44 25.47 0.04 16.39
C TYR A 44 25.75 -1.45 16.63
N GLU A 45 26.05 -1.80 17.88
CA GLU A 45 26.28 -3.19 18.29
C GLU A 45 24.98 -3.86 18.74
N TYR A 46 24.05 -3.13 19.37
CA TYR A 46 22.73 -3.63 19.78
C TYR A 46 21.63 -2.59 19.51
N HIS A 47 20.41 -3.06 19.29
CA HIS A 47 19.22 -2.23 19.41
C HIS A 47 18.03 -3.00 20.01
N PHE A 48 17.11 -2.26 20.59
CA PHE A 48 15.81 -2.72 21.09
C PHE A 48 14.76 -1.64 20.80
N GLY A 49 13.74 -1.98 20.03
CA GLY A 49 12.59 -1.10 19.81
C GLY A 49 11.71 -1.05 21.06
N VAL A 50 11.28 0.14 21.47
CA VAL A 50 10.29 0.28 22.56
C VAL A 50 8.98 -0.37 22.08
N PRO A 51 8.44 -1.39 22.80
CA PRO A 51 7.27 -2.13 22.33
C PRO A 51 6.08 -1.22 22.03
N LEU A 52 5.41 -1.47 20.89
CA LEU A 52 4.29 -0.67 20.34
C LEU A 52 4.65 0.79 19.97
N LEU A 53 5.90 1.22 20.14
CA LEU A 53 6.35 2.60 19.93
C LEU A 53 7.59 2.72 19.02
N SER A 54 8.21 1.62 18.59
CA SER A 54 9.43 1.64 17.77
C SER A 54 9.20 1.90 16.29
N HIS A 55 8.02 1.55 15.78
CA HIS A 55 7.54 1.99 14.48
C HIS A 55 6.02 2.08 14.51
N ILE A 56 5.50 3.29 14.34
CA ILE A 56 4.12 3.55 13.96
C ILE A 56 4.17 4.20 12.60
N HIS A 57 3.53 3.57 11.61
CA HIS A 57 3.29 4.13 10.28
C HIS A 57 1.79 4.14 10.02
N VAL A 58 1.29 5.27 9.56
CA VAL A 58 -0.05 5.40 8.96
C VAL A 58 0.10 6.17 7.65
N ASN A 59 -0.53 5.66 6.59
CA ASN A 59 -0.63 6.33 5.31
C ASN A 59 -2.04 6.14 4.73
N GLY A 60 -2.57 7.19 4.10
CA GLY A 60 -3.81 7.12 3.33
C GLY A 60 -3.75 8.06 2.15
N GLY A 61 -4.43 7.71 1.06
CA GLY A 61 -4.46 8.56 -0.13
C GLY A 61 -5.37 8.08 -1.25
N SER A 62 -5.61 8.97 -2.21
CA SER A 62 -6.32 8.76 -3.46
C SER A 62 -5.55 9.41 -4.60
N SER A 63 -5.30 8.67 -5.69
CA SER A 63 -4.53 9.18 -6.83
C SER A 63 -5.25 10.31 -7.58
N GLY A 64 -6.58 10.19 -7.75
CA GLY A 64 -7.35 11.05 -8.64
C GLY A 64 -8.04 12.22 -7.95
N VAL A 65 -8.55 12.05 -6.72
CA VAL A 65 -9.43 13.02 -6.05
C VAL A 65 -8.96 13.38 -4.63
N SER A 66 -9.12 14.63 -4.23
CA SER A 66 -8.91 15.10 -2.85
C SER A 66 -10.24 15.45 -2.18
N VAL A 67 -10.27 15.55 -0.84
CA VAL A 67 -11.48 16.00 -0.11
C VAL A 67 -11.85 17.44 -0.51
N TYR A 68 -10.86 18.28 -0.77
CA TYR A 68 -11.05 19.67 -1.16
C TYR A 68 -11.75 19.81 -2.52
N ASP A 69 -11.51 18.90 -3.47
CA ASP A 69 -12.19 18.93 -4.78
C ASP A 69 -13.72 18.92 -4.65
N ILE A 70 -14.25 18.14 -3.69
CA ILE A 70 -15.68 17.98 -3.44
C ILE A 70 -16.20 19.01 -2.43
N PHE A 71 -15.48 19.24 -1.33
CA PHE A 71 -15.98 19.99 -0.17
C PHE A 71 -15.45 21.42 -0.04
N GLN A 72 -14.68 21.94 -1.00
CA GLN A 72 -14.33 23.37 -1.02
C GLN A 72 -15.56 24.27 -1.12
N GLU A 73 -15.46 25.46 -0.53
CA GLU A 73 -16.40 26.54 -0.78
C GLU A 73 -16.34 26.95 -2.26
N SER A 74 -17.48 26.91 -2.95
CA SER A 74 -17.58 27.13 -4.39
C SER A 74 -18.99 27.57 -4.76
N SER A 75 -19.11 28.34 -5.84
CA SER A 75 -20.40 28.72 -6.43
C SER A 75 -21.06 27.62 -7.27
N LEU A 76 -20.33 26.53 -7.55
CA LEU A 76 -20.90 25.34 -8.18
C LEU A 76 -21.66 24.52 -7.14
N ASP A 77 -22.64 23.74 -7.57
CA ASP A 77 -23.29 22.77 -6.67
C ASP A 77 -22.35 21.58 -6.36
N ILE A 78 -22.55 20.95 -5.19
CA ILE A 78 -21.76 19.79 -4.78
C ILE A 78 -22.01 18.58 -5.69
N ASN A 79 -23.24 18.36 -6.17
CA ASN A 79 -23.54 17.24 -7.06
C ASN A 79 -22.86 17.39 -8.42
N THR A 80 -22.77 18.62 -8.94
CA THR A 80 -21.99 18.93 -10.14
C THR A 80 -20.50 18.65 -9.93
N ARG A 81 -19.93 18.97 -8.76
CA ARG A 81 -18.52 18.65 -8.45
C ARG A 81 -18.29 17.14 -8.33
N ILE A 82 -19.21 16.40 -7.73
CA ILE A 82 -19.16 14.93 -7.65
C ILE A 82 -19.22 14.33 -9.05
N SER A 83 -20.21 14.69 -9.86
CA SER A 83 -20.35 14.26 -11.26
C SER A 83 -19.07 14.52 -12.06
N ASN A 84 -18.59 15.77 -12.07
CA ASN A 84 -17.35 16.14 -12.76
C ASN A 84 -16.16 15.25 -12.32
N LYS A 85 -16.02 14.97 -11.02
CA LYS A 85 -14.94 14.09 -10.53
C LYS A 85 -15.13 12.63 -10.92
N ILE A 86 -16.35 12.10 -10.94
CA ILE A 86 -16.63 10.74 -11.46
C ILE A 86 -16.21 10.63 -12.94
N PHE A 87 -16.42 11.68 -13.75
CA PHE A 87 -15.98 11.70 -15.15
C PHE A 87 -14.47 11.94 -15.33
N GLU A 88 -13.83 12.73 -14.48
CA GLU A 88 -12.37 12.94 -14.49
C GLU A 88 -11.59 11.69 -14.07
N LEU A 89 -12.06 10.94 -13.06
CA LEU A 89 -11.39 9.75 -12.53
C LEU A 89 -11.27 8.63 -13.58
N GLU A 90 -10.16 7.91 -13.59
CA GLU A 90 -9.94 6.73 -14.41
C GLU A 90 -10.21 5.42 -13.64
N ASN A 91 -10.41 4.30 -14.34
CA ASN A 91 -10.50 2.99 -13.68
C ASN A 91 -9.14 2.48 -13.13
N THR A 92 -8.06 3.20 -13.45
CA THR A 92 -6.70 3.04 -12.91
C THR A 92 -6.50 3.84 -11.62
N ASP A 93 -7.34 4.85 -11.34
CA ASP A 93 -7.30 5.59 -10.08
C ASP A 93 -7.67 4.70 -8.91
N PHE A 94 -7.09 4.99 -7.74
CA PHE A 94 -7.25 4.12 -6.59
C PHE A 94 -7.15 4.88 -5.26
N PHE A 95 -7.79 4.29 -4.25
CA PHE A 95 -7.83 4.71 -2.86
C PHE A 95 -7.06 3.71 -2.01
N THR A 96 -6.36 4.19 -0.99
CA THR A 96 -5.50 3.36 -0.15
C THR A 96 -5.56 3.74 1.31
N ALA A 97 -5.38 2.73 2.16
CA ALA A 97 -5.07 2.90 3.56
C ALA A 97 -4.03 1.83 3.95
N THR A 98 -2.90 2.26 4.50
CA THR A 98 -1.85 1.40 5.02
C THR A 98 -1.49 1.78 6.44
N GLN A 99 -1.23 0.77 7.26
CA GLN A 99 -0.75 0.94 8.63
C GLN A 99 0.29 -0.13 8.94
N GLN A 100 1.29 0.24 9.72
CA GLN A 100 2.25 -0.71 10.29
C GLN A 100 2.54 -0.32 11.74
N LEU A 101 2.45 -1.29 12.65
CA LEU A 101 2.73 -1.13 14.07
C LEU A 101 3.74 -2.20 14.51
N GLU A 102 4.94 -1.79 14.89
CA GLU A 102 5.97 -2.68 15.39
C GLU A 102 5.75 -2.98 16.88
N ILE A 103 5.48 -4.25 17.17
CA ILE A 103 5.13 -4.75 18.51
C ILE A 103 6.42 -5.05 19.29
N LEU A 104 7.38 -5.71 18.64
CA LEU A 104 8.72 -5.99 19.16
C LEU A 104 9.75 -5.84 18.04
N ASN A 105 10.91 -5.29 18.35
CA ASN A 105 12.06 -5.24 17.44
C ASN A 105 13.35 -5.28 18.25
N PHE A 106 14.32 -6.04 17.80
CA PHE A 106 15.60 -6.22 18.48
C PHE A 106 16.68 -6.64 17.51
N GLY A 107 17.93 -6.35 17.85
CA GLY A 107 19.06 -6.82 17.06
C GLY A 107 20.38 -6.70 17.78
N TRP A 108 21.34 -7.52 17.36
CA TRP A 108 22.66 -7.59 17.95
C TRP A 108 23.71 -7.99 16.92
N LYS A 109 24.91 -7.47 17.12
CA LYS A 109 26.10 -7.78 16.36
C LYS A 109 26.88 -8.89 17.04
N ASN A 110 27.44 -9.82 16.26
CA ASN A 110 28.33 -10.86 16.77
C ASN A 110 29.80 -10.53 16.52
N LYS A 111 30.69 -11.27 17.21
CA LYS A 111 32.16 -11.13 17.08
C LYS A 111 32.71 -11.36 15.65
N LYS A 112 31.90 -11.89 14.72
CA LYS A 112 32.25 -12.14 13.31
C LYS A 112 31.66 -11.08 12.36
N ASN A 113 31.19 -9.94 12.86
CA ASN A 113 30.54 -8.86 12.10
C ASN A 113 29.30 -9.27 11.31
N TYR A 114 28.58 -10.30 11.78
CA TYR A 114 27.19 -10.51 11.39
C TYR A 114 26.31 -9.71 12.35
N TYR A 115 25.27 -9.08 11.81
CA TYR A 115 24.24 -8.42 12.58
C TYR A 115 22.93 -9.18 12.41
N PHE A 116 22.33 -9.59 13.52
CA PHE A 116 21.04 -10.25 13.57
C PHE A 116 19.96 -9.24 13.95
N SER A 117 18.80 -9.31 13.30
CA SER A 117 17.64 -8.49 13.60
C SER A 117 16.38 -9.34 13.60
N GLY A 118 15.55 -9.22 14.62
CA GLY A 118 14.30 -9.96 14.77
C GLY A 118 13.18 -9.06 15.27
N GLY A 119 11.94 -9.39 14.94
CA GLY A 119 10.81 -8.57 15.36
C GLY A 119 9.45 -9.17 15.01
N ILE A 120 8.43 -8.51 15.53
CA ILE A 120 7.02 -8.76 15.28
C ILE A 120 6.36 -7.42 14.97
N TYR A 121 5.66 -7.31 13.85
CA TYR A 121 4.84 -6.15 13.53
C TYR A 121 3.47 -6.56 12.99
N GLN A 122 2.47 -5.72 13.25
CA GLN A 122 1.18 -5.76 12.55
C GLN A 122 1.27 -4.91 11.29
N GLU A 123 0.67 -5.36 10.20
CA GLU A 123 0.54 -4.65 8.93
C GLU A 123 -0.92 -4.71 8.48
N PHE A 124 -1.47 -3.57 8.09
CA PHE A 124 -2.73 -3.43 7.37
C PHE A 124 -2.45 -2.78 6.02
N ASP A 125 -2.98 -3.36 4.95
CA ASP A 125 -2.79 -2.89 3.58
C ASP A 125 -4.11 -3.02 2.82
N PHE A 126 -4.67 -1.89 2.42
CA PHE A 126 -5.92 -1.79 1.67
C PHE A 126 -5.73 -0.96 0.40
N ILE A 127 -6.32 -1.44 -0.71
CA ILE A 127 -6.41 -0.75 -1.98
C ILE A 127 -7.76 -1.03 -2.64
N LEU A 128 -8.40 0.02 -3.15
CA LEU A 128 -9.61 -0.03 -3.98
C LEU A 128 -9.34 0.79 -5.24
N TYR A 129 -9.47 0.19 -6.42
CA TYR A 129 -9.51 0.93 -7.68
C TYR A 129 -10.91 1.49 -7.92
N PHE A 130 -10.99 2.70 -8.48
CA PHE A 130 -12.26 3.35 -8.78
C PHE A 130 -13.00 2.59 -9.89
N PRO A 131 -14.22 2.08 -9.65
CA PRO A 131 -15.01 1.42 -10.68
C PRO A 131 -15.80 2.49 -11.45
N LYS A 132 -15.13 3.16 -12.40
CA LYS A 132 -15.65 4.32 -13.12
C LYS A 132 -17.02 4.08 -13.73
N ASP A 133 -17.21 2.98 -14.44
CA ASP A 133 -18.47 2.70 -15.11
C ASP A 133 -19.60 2.49 -14.10
N LEU A 134 -19.36 1.73 -13.03
CA LEU A 134 -20.35 1.53 -11.97
C LEU A 134 -20.65 2.81 -11.19
N ALA A 135 -19.66 3.69 -11.01
CA ALA A 135 -19.85 4.99 -10.38
C ALA A 135 -20.69 5.93 -11.26
N ILE A 136 -20.47 5.95 -12.58
CA ILE A 136 -21.33 6.69 -13.52
C ILE A 136 -22.75 6.11 -13.50
N LEU A 137 -22.90 4.79 -13.58
CA LEU A 137 -24.21 4.12 -13.58
C LEU A 137 -24.99 4.39 -12.29
N ALA A 138 -24.34 4.35 -11.13
CA ALA A 138 -24.97 4.60 -9.84
C ALA A 138 -25.31 6.08 -9.59
N TRP A 139 -24.63 7.02 -10.26
CA TRP A 139 -24.79 8.47 -10.02
C TRP A 139 -25.67 9.16 -11.07
N GLU A 140 -25.46 8.87 -12.35
CA GLU A 140 -26.20 9.46 -13.48
C GLU A 140 -27.30 8.54 -14.03
N GLY A 141 -27.32 7.28 -13.60
CA GLY A 141 -28.17 6.25 -14.19
C GLY A 141 -27.72 5.83 -15.59
N ASN A 142 -28.64 5.21 -16.33
CA ASN A 142 -28.45 4.71 -17.69
C ASN A 142 -29.21 5.49 -18.77
N ALA A 143 -30.14 6.39 -18.39
CA ALA A 143 -31.03 7.08 -19.33
C ALA A 143 -30.29 7.89 -20.43
N ASN A 144 -29.16 8.50 -20.08
CA ASN A 144 -28.30 9.25 -21.01
C ASN A 144 -27.21 8.36 -21.68
N TYR A 145 -27.24 7.04 -21.46
CA TYR A 145 -26.19 6.08 -21.82
C TYR A 145 -26.72 4.88 -22.61
N ILE A 146 -27.75 5.10 -23.42
CA ILE A 146 -28.31 4.08 -24.32
C ILE A 146 -27.23 3.60 -25.31
N GLY A 147 -27.07 2.29 -25.42
CA GLY A 147 -26.01 1.64 -26.21
C GLY A 147 -24.61 1.66 -25.59
N LYS A 148 -24.43 2.24 -24.38
CA LYS A 148 -23.16 2.15 -23.66
C LYS A 148 -23.12 0.88 -22.83
N GLU A 149 -22.11 0.04 -23.07
CA GLU A 149 -21.73 -1.02 -22.15
C GLU A 149 -21.03 -0.43 -20.90
N PHE A 150 -21.53 -0.77 -19.72
CA PHE A 150 -20.91 -0.50 -18.44
C PHE A 150 -20.19 -1.77 -17.96
N ASN A 151 -18.88 -1.68 -17.74
CA ASN A 151 -18.04 -2.82 -17.40
C ASN A 151 -18.14 -3.19 -15.90
N LEU A 152 -18.74 -4.34 -15.59
CA LEU A 152 -18.86 -4.86 -14.23
C LEU A 152 -17.52 -5.37 -13.67
N GLY A 153 -16.57 -5.68 -14.55
CA GLY A 153 -15.21 -6.14 -14.23
C GLY A 153 -14.29 -5.05 -13.67
N GLU A 154 -14.70 -3.79 -13.61
CA GLU A 154 -13.86 -2.71 -13.08
C GLU A 154 -13.61 -2.79 -11.57
N ILE A 155 -14.51 -3.47 -10.83
CA ILE A 155 -14.39 -3.73 -9.39
C ILE A 155 -13.07 -4.43 -9.12
N ASN A 156 -12.15 -3.73 -8.48
CA ASN A 156 -10.88 -4.29 -8.02
C ASN A 156 -10.54 -3.75 -6.64
N VAL A 157 -10.67 -4.61 -5.62
CA VAL A 157 -10.41 -4.30 -4.22
C VAL A 157 -9.56 -5.39 -3.59
N SER A 158 -8.65 -5.02 -2.70
CA SER A 158 -7.86 -5.93 -1.88
C SER A 158 -7.60 -5.31 -0.51
N GLY A 159 -7.70 -6.12 0.54
CA GLY A 159 -7.43 -5.70 1.91
C GLY A 159 -6.89 -6.85 2.76
N ASP A 160 -5.74 -6.65 3.40
CA ASP A 160 -5.13 -7.60 4.34
C ASP A 160 -4.94 -6.96 5.72
N LEU A 161 -5.20 -7.73 6.78
CA LEU A 161 -4.71 -7.46 8.12
C LEU A 161 -3.90 -8.67 8.60
N LEU A 162 -2.63 -8.45 8.94
CA LEU A 162 -1.71 -9.54 9.24
C LEU A 162 -0.69 -9.19 10.32
N THR A 163 -0.13 -10.22 10.95
CA THR A 163 1.04 -10.14 11.81
C THR A 163 2.23 -10.76 11.09
N VAL A 164 3.37 -10.07 11.07
CA VAL A 164 4.63 -10.56 10.52
C VAL A 164 5.59 -10.85 11.65
N TYR A 165 6.04 -12.10 11.74
CA TYR A 165 7.22 -12.48 12.50
C TYR A 165 8.40 -12.47 11.54
N HIS A 166 9.51 -11.81 11.88
CA HIS A 166 10.67 -11.77 11.01
C HIS A 166 11.99 -11.99 11.75
N PHE A 167 12.93 -12.59 11.03
CA PHE A 167 14.31 -12.72 11.48
C PHE A 167 15.26 -12.58 10.29
N GLY A 168 16.28 -11.76 10.43
CA GLY A 168 17.22 -11.44 9.36
C GLY A 168 18.65 -11.32 9.81
N VAL A 169 19.54 -11.54 8.85
CA VAL A 169 20.99 -11.53 9.01
C VAL A 169 21.57 -10.56 7.99
N ASN A 170 22.29 -9.57 8.49
CA ASN A 170 23.09 -8.63 7.72
C ASN A 170 24.57 -8.96 7.90
N LYS A 171 25.36 -8.83 6.84
CA LYS A 171 26.81 -9.06 6.86
C LYS A 171 27.54 -8.06 5.96
N LYS A 172 28.50 -7.35 6.53
CA LYS A 172 29.53 -6.64 5.79
C LYS A 172 30.54 -7.67 5.25
N ILE A 173 30.44 -8.00 3.95
CA ILE A 173 31.32 -8.99 3.29
C ILE A 173 32.75 -8.48 3.20
N ASN A 174 32.92 -7.22 2.82
CA ASN A 174 34.23 -6.54 2.70
C ASN A 174 34.06 -5.02 2.94
N LYS A 175 35.10 -4.21 2.71
CA LYS A 175 35.02 -2.76 2.92
C LYS A 175 33.92 -2.06 2.10
N LYS A 176 33.57 -2.60 0.93
CA LYS A 176 32.60 -2.03 -0.04
C LYS A 176 31.21 -2.66 -0.01
N ILE A 177 31.07 -3.95 0.30
CA ILE A 177 29.80 -4.68 0.13
C ILE A 177 29.21 -5.09 1.47
N THR A 178 27.96 -4.69 1.70
CA THR A 178 27.09 -5.21 2.76
C THR A 178 25.88 -5.88 2.11
N VAL A 179 25.51 -7.07 2.58
CA VAL A 179 24.31 -7.79 2.13
C VAL A 179 23.47 -8.19 3.33
N GLY A 180 22.17 -8.40 3.11
CA GLY A 180 21.30 -8.97 4.11
C GLY A 180 20.15 -9.76 3.51
N VAL A 181 19.70 -10.73 4.29
CA VAL A 181 18.53 -11.58 4.01
C VAL A 181 17.66 -11.61 5.25
N ARG A 182 16.34 -11.64 5.08
CA ARG A 182 15.39 -11.78 6.17
C ARG A 182 14.30 -12.76 5.79
N ALA A 183 14.04 -13.73 6.65
CA ALA A 183 12.87 -14.59 6.56
C ALA A 183 11.69 -13.92 7.28
N LYS A 184 10.49 -14.10 6.71
CA LYS A 184 9.21 -13.65 7.24
C LYS A 184 8.25 -14.83 7.33
N LEU A 185 7.51 -14.88 8.44
CA LEU A 185 6.37 -15.77 8.66
C LEU A 185 5.15 -14.88 8.89
N TYR A 186 4.19 -14.98 7.97
CA TYR A 186 2.95 -14.22 7.98
C TYR A 186 1.87 -14.99 8.75
N SER A 187 1.09 -14.28 9.55
CA SER A 187 -0.20 -14.75 10.07
C SER A 187 -1.27 -13.74 9.69
N SER A 188 -1.98 -14.03 8.59
CA SER A 188 -3.13 -13.26 8.12
C SER A 188 -4.31 -13.49 9.05
N MET A 189 -4.79 -12.39 9.62
CA MET A 189 -5.90 -12.31 10.57
C MET A 189 -7.22 -12.10 9.84
N LEU A 190 -7.17 -11.29 8.78
CA LEU A 190 -8.24 -11.01 7.81
C LEU A 190 -7.59 -10.86 6.41
N SER A 191 -8.30 -11.29 5.38
CA SER A 191 -8.00 -10.99 3.98
C SER A 191 -9.30 -10.94 3.20
N PHE A 192 -9.41 -9.99 2.26
CA PHE A 192 -10.39 -9.99 1.20
C PHE A 192 -9.76 -9.50 -0.10
N SER A 193 -10.10 -10.13 -1.22
CA SER A 193 -9.71 -9.64 -2.54
C SER A 193 -10.73 -10.05 -3.60
N SER A 194 -11.08 -9.12 -4.49
CA SER A 194 -11.85 -9.42 -5.69
C SER A 194 -10.95 -9.99 -6.78
N THR A 195 -11.39 -11.04 -7.47
CA THR A 195 -10.56 -11.72 -8.50
C THR A 195 -11.37 -12.05 -9.74
N SER A 196 -10.83 -11.77 -10.93
CA SER A 196 -11.43 -12.17 -12.21
C SER A 196 -12.88 -11.73 -12.38
N ASN A 197 -13.19 -10.48 -12.02
CA ASN A 197 -14.52 -9.92 -12.23
C ASN A 197 -14.74 -9.63 -13.72
N SER A 198 -15.93 -9.93 -14.24
CA SER A 198 -16.31 -9.71 -15.63
C SER A 198 -17.81 -9.45 -15.78
N GLY A 199 -18.19 -9.07 -17.00
CA GLY A 199 -19.57 -8.86 -17.42
C GLY A 199 -19.84 -7.42 -17.80
N THR A 200 -20.96 -7.22 -18.47
CA THR A 200 -21.43 -5.91 -18.92
C THR A 200 -22.87 -5.70 -18.52
N PHE A 201 -23.22 -4.43 -18.26
CA PHE A 201 -24.60 -3.96 -18.24
C PHE A 201 -24.79 -2.98 -19.39
N VAL A 202 -25.81 -3.17 -20.22
CA VAL A 202 -26.14 -2.27 -21.33
C VAL A 202 -27.64 -2.01 -21.35
N THR A 203 -28.04 -0.83 -21.80
CA THR A 203 -29.44 -0.49 -22.06
C THR A 203 -29.59 -0.17 -23.54
N ILE A 204 -30.47 -0.88 -24.24
CA ILE A 204 -30.73 -0.71 -25.68
C ILE A 204 -32.20 -0.39 -25.92
N PRO A 205 -32.58 0.23 -27.05
CA PRO A 205 -33.98 0.29 -27.46
C PRO A 205 -34.51 -1.13 -27.69
N SER A 206 -35.72 -1.43 -27.21
CA SER A 206 -36.29 -2.78 -27.34
C SER A 206 -36.62 -3.14 -28.79
N GLU A 207 -36.35 -4.38 -29.19
CA GLU A 207 -36.72 -4.89 -30.52
C GLU A 207 -38.13 -5.52 -30.56
N SER A 208 -38.70 -5.94 -29.42
CA SER A 208 -40.06 -6.51 -29.37
C SER A 208 -41.15 -5.46 -29.57
N GLY A 209 -40.91 -4.24 -29.07
CA GLY A 209 -41.87 -3.14 -29.06
C GLY A 209 -42.87 -3.18 -27.90
N ASP A 210 -42.79 -4.17 -27.01
CA ASP A 210 -43.63 -4.27 -25.82
C ASP A 210 -43.26 -3.20 -24.77
N ASN A 211 -41.99 -2.77 -24.75
CA ASN A 211 -41.47 -1.66 -23.95
C ASN A 211 -40.49 -0.81 -24.76
N ILE A 212 -40.00 0.29 -24.16
CA ILE A 212 -39.12 1.25 -24.84
C ILE A 212 -37.65 0.77 -24.84
N TYR A 213 -37.22 0.10 -23.77
CA TYR A 213 -35.82 -0.28 -23.55
C TYR A 213 -35.69 -1.68 -22.96
N ASP A 214 -34.66 -2.39 -23.40
CA ASP A 214 -34.19 -3.63 -22.77
C ASP A 214 -32.94 -3.31 -21.93
N HIS A 215 -32.86 -3.84 -20.71
CA HIS A 215 -31.70 -3.73 -19.84
C HIS A 215 -31.02 -5.10 -19.68
N ILE A 216 -29.86 -5.26 -20.32
CA ILE A 216 -29.19 -6.55 -20.47
C ILE A 216 -27.95 -6.57 -19.58
N VAL A 217 -27.88 -7.57 -18.69
CA VAL A 217 -26.69 -8.00 -17.97
C VAL A 217 -26.14 -9.26 -18.66
N SER A 218 -24.93 -9.18 -19.21
CA SER A 218 -24.28 -10.30 -19.90
C SER A 218 -22.99 -10.74 -19.20
N ASN A 219 -22.77 -12.05 -19.14
CA ASN A 219 -21.58 -12.72 -18.60
C ASN A 219 -21.10 -12.15 -17.26
N ALA A 220 -22.03 -11.76 -16.38
CA ALA A 220 -21.68 -11.25 -15.07
C ALA A 220 -21.01 -12.35 -14.26
N THR A 221 -19.82 -12.07 -13.76
CA THR A 221 -19.11 -12.95 -12.83
C THR A 221 -18.36 -12.06 -11.86
N ILE A 222 -18.79 -12.05 -10.59
CA ILE A 222 -18.13 -11.30 -9.52
C ILE A 222 -17.62 -12.31 -8.50
N ASN A 223 -16.30 -12.37 -8.31
CA ASN A 223 -15.70 -13.25 -7.30
C ASN A 223 -14.98 -12.43 -6.24
N VAL A 224 -15.34 -12.66 -4.97
CA VAL A 224 -14.69 -12.06 -3.81
C VAL A 224 -14.15 -13.18 -2.92
N ASN A 225 -12.84 -13.38 -2.92
CA ASN A 225 -12.21 -14.27 -1.97
C ASN A 225 -12.12 -13.59 -0.61
N THR A 226 -12.58 -14.25 0.46
CA THR A 226 -12.38 -13.77 1.82
C THR A 226 -11.79 -14.83 2.72
N SER A 227 -11.10 -14.40 3.78
CA SER A 227 -10.79 -15.28 4.90
C SER A 227 -10.76 -14.55 6.24
N GLY A 228 -11.33 -15.20 7.25
CA GLY A 228 -11.43 -14.70 8.62
C GLY A 228 -12.53 -13.67 8.87
N ILE A 229 -13.23 -13.19 7.84
CA ILE A 229 -14.20 -12.09 7.97
C ILE A 229 -15.50 -12.55 8.64
N THR A 230 -16.22 -13.53 8.08
CA THR A 230 -17.55 -13.94 8.59
C THR A 230 -17.51 -14.40 10.05
N SER A 231 -16.50 -15.18 10.44
CA SER A 231 -16.29 -15.56 11.84
C SER A 231 -15.94 -14.40 12.82
N LEU A 232 -16.09 -13.13 12.40
CA LEU A 232 -16.19 -11.94 13.23
C LEU A 232 -17.59 -11.28 13.21
N SER A 233 -18.41 -11.44 12.16
CA SER A 233 -19.80 -10.92 12.15
C SER A 233 -20.68 -11.64 13.17
N ASP A 234 -20.36 -12.90 13.50
CA ASP A 234 -21.07 -13.71 14.48
C ASP A 234 -20.72 -13.36 15.95
N LEU A 235 -20.05 -12.22 16.21
CA LEU A 235 -19.53 -11.84 17.53
C LEU A 235 -20.17 -10.54 18.04
N ASP A 236 -21.07 -10.67 19.03
CA ASP A 236 -21.84 -9.55 19.59
C ASP A 236 -21.02 -8.49 20.33
N THR A 237 -19.76 -8.78 20.70
CA THR A 237 -18.96 -7.88 21.54
C THR A 237 -17.56 -7.58 21.00
N ARG A 238 -17.16 -6.31 21.14
CA ARG A 238 -15.80 -5.82 20.80
C ARG A 238 -14.68 -6.65 21.45
N THR A 239 -14.89 -7.13 22.68
CA THR A 239 -13.90 -7.95 23.40
C THR A 239 -13.71 -9.33 22.76
N GLN A 240 -14.78 -9.99 22.30
CA GLN A 240 -14.68 -11.24 21.56
C GLN A 240 -13.95 -11.04 20.23
N VAL A 241 -14.26 -9.97 19.49
CA VAL A 241 -13.56 -9.62 18.24
C VAL A 241 -12.06 -9.41 18.48
N ILE A 242 -11.68 -8.63 19.51
CA ILE A 242 -10.27 -8.42 19.88
C ILE A 242 -9.60 -9.75 20.25
N ASN A 243 -10.22 -10.59 21.07
CA ASN A 243 -9.65 -11.88 21.47
C ASN A 243 -9.48 -12.84 20.28
N LYS A 244 -10.45 -12.88 19.34
CA LYS A 244 -10.36 -13.68 18.11
C LYS A 244 -9.21 -13.18 17.22
N LEU A 245 -9.08 -11.86 17.06
CA LEU A 245 -7.99 -11.25 16.29
C LEU A 245 -6.61 -11.50 16.93
N LEU A 246 -6.48 -11.35 18.25
CA LEU A 246 -5.25 -11.70 18.98
C LEU A 246 -4.89 -13.18 18.80
N GLY A 247 -5.85 -14.09 18.97
CA GLY A 247 -5.64 -15.52 18.70
C GLY A 247 -5.19 -15.82 17.27
N ARG A 248 -5.68 -15.06 16.28
CA ARG A 248 -5.22 -15.17 14.89
C ARG A 248 -3.83 -14.61 14.64
N SER A 249 -3.46 -13.53 15.33
CA SER A 249 -2.12 -12.93 15.29
C SER A 249 -1.04 -13.95 15.68
N PHE A 250 -1.27 -14.69 16.77
CA PHE A 250 -0.42 -15.79 17.24
C PHE A 250 -0.66 -17.12 16.49
N PHE A 251 -0.47 -17.13 15.17
CA PHE A 251 -0.53 -18.30 14.29
C PHE A 251 -1.91 -19.00 14.15
N GLY A 252 -2.95 -18.51 14.83
CA GLY A 252 -4.32 -18.98 14.66
C GLY A 252 -4.89 -18.67 13.27
N GLY A 253 -4.39 -17.63 12.60
CA GLY A 253 -4.80 -17.19 11.26
C GLY A 253 -4.31 -18.06 10.09
N ASN A 254 -4.39 -17.50 8.89
CA ASN A 254 -3.85 -18.09 7.66
C ASN A 254 -2.35 -17.82 7.57
N LEU A 255 -1.56 -18.87 7.33
CA LEU A 255 -0.10 -18.78 7.41
C LEU A 255 0.54 -18.52 6.05
N GLY A 256 1.61 -17.74 6.03
CA GLY A 256 2.39 -17.46 4.83
C GLY A 256 3.88 -17.38 5.12
N ILE A 257 4.70 -17.45 4.07
CA ILE A 257 6.15 -17.29 4.17
C ILE A 257 6.62 -16.23 3.19
N GLY A 258 7.70 -15.54 3.54
CA GLY A 258 8.34 -14.58 2.64
C GLY A 258 9.81 -14.37 2.93
N VAL A 259 10.50 -13.75 1.98
CA VAL A 259 11.91 -13.38 2.10
C VAL A 259 12.10 -11.92 1.65
N ASP A 260 12.89 -11.17 2.41
CA ASP A 260 13.47 -9.91 1.95
C ASP A 260 14.96 -10.10 1.63
N LEU A 261 15.42 -9.46 0.57
CA LEU A 261 16.81 -9.41 0.13
C LEU A 261 17.27 -7.96 0.02
N GLY A 262 18.52 -7.69 0.37
CA GLY A 262 19.04 -6.33 0.34
C GLY A 262 20.57 -6.27 0.24
N ALA A 263 21.05 -5.20 -0.37
CA ALA A 263 22.48 -4.92 -0.53
C ALA A 263 22.78 -3.42 -0.47
N THR A 264 24.00 -3.11 -0.04
CA THR A 264 24.62 -1.78 -0.11
C THR A 264 26.05 -1.91 -0.64
N TYR A 265 26.41 -1.08 -1.61
CA TYR A 265 27.68 -1.10 -2.33
C TYR A 265 28.34 0.28 -2.32
N GLU A 266 29.51 0.39 -1.69
CA GLU A 266 30.38 1.58 -1.79
C GLU A 266 31.14 1.53 -3.13
N ILE A 267 30.75 2.39 -4.07
CA ILE A 267 31.46 2.55 -5.34
C ILE A 267 32.85 3.14 -5.05
N ASN A 268 32.86 4.22 -4.27
CA ASN A 268 34.04 4.90 -3.74
C ASN A 268 33.68 5.62 -2.42
N GLU A 269 34.58 6.43 -1.86
CA GLU A 269 34.36 7.13 -0.58
C GLU A 269 33.16 8.09 -0.57
N LYS A 270 32.73 8.57 -1.74
CA LYS A 270 31.60 9.50 -1.85
C LYS A 270 30.34 8.85 -2.39
N TRP A 271 30.44 7.86 -3.29
CA TRP A 271 29.28 7.26 -3.96
C TRP A 271 28.91 5.91 -3.33
N THR A 272 27.69 5.83 -2.78
CA THR A 272 27.07 4.61 -2.24
C THR A 272 25.83 4.28 -3.08
N ALA A 273 25.70 3.03 -3.54
CA ALA A 273 24.47 2.51 -4.13
C ALA A 273 23.83 1.49 -3.17
N SER A 274 22.50 1.39 -3.16
CA SER A 274 21.78 0.36 -2.41
C SER A 274 20.58 -0.15 -3.18
N ALA A 275 20.17 -1.40 -2.94
CA ALA A 275 18.95 -1.97 -3.47
C ALA A 275 18.38 -3.02 -2.54
N SER A 276 17.07 -3.23 -2.59
CA SER A 276 16.36 -4.29 -1.87
C SER A 276 15.09 -4.72 -2.60
N ILE A 277 14.70 -5.97 -2.36
CA ILE A 277 13.42 -6.54 -2.78
C ILE A 277 12.81 -7.16 -1.52
N LEU A 278 11.59 -6.77 -1.20
CA LEU A 278 10.87 -7.14 0.01
C LEU A 278 9.59 -7.90 -0.34
N ASP A 279 9.12 -8.69 0.62
CA ASP A 279 7.86 -9.42 0.54
C ASP A 279 7.80 -10.42 -0.62
N LEU A 280 8.94 -11.03 -1.01
CA LEU A 280 8.95 -12.18 -1.93
C LEU A 280 8.35 -13.39 -1.20
N GLY A 281 7.03 -13.58 -1.33
CA GLY A 281 6.31 -14.57 -0.54
C GLY A 281 4.82 -14.67 -0.87
N ALA A 282 4.17 -15.59 -0.18
CA ALA A 282 2.74 -15.87 -0.34
C ALA A 282 2.10 -16.27 0.99
N ILE A 283 0.79 -16.06 1.09
CA ILE A 283 -0.08 -16.52 2.18
C ILE A 283 -0.91 -17.69 1.65
N PHE A 284 -0.99 -18.77 2.44
CA PHE A 284 -1.77 -19.95 2.15
C PHE A 284 -3.07 -19.90 2.96
N HIS A 285 -4.16 -19.53 2.31
CA HIS A 285 -5.47 -19.45 2.94
C HIS A 285 -6.03 -20.87 3.04
N LYS A 286 -6.20 -21.35 4.28
CA LYS A 286 -6.63 -22.71 4.64
C LYS A 286 -7.64 -22.76 5.81
N LYS A 287 -7.97 -21.61 6.42
CA LYS A 287 -8.84 -21.49 7.59
C LYS A 287 -9.82 -20.34 7.44
N ASN A 288 -11.06 -20.55 7.87
CA ASN A 288 -12.15 -19.57 7.86
C ASN A 288 -12.30 -18.92 6.47
N ILE A 289 -12.31 -19.72 5.41
CA ILE A 289 -12.42 -19.24 4.02
C ILE A 289 -13.89 -19.26 3.63
N GLU A 290 -14.36 -18.11 3.16
CA GLU A 290 -15.70 -17.95 2.57
C GLU A 290 -15.54 -17.01 1.39
N SER A 291 -15.28 -17.60 0.22
CA SER A 291 -15.23 -16.89 -1.04
C SER A 291 -16.62 -16.87 -1.66
N TYR A 292 -17.08 -15.74 -2.15
CA TYR A 292 -18.37 -15.60 -2.82
C TYR A 292 -18.16 -15.48 -4.32
N GLN A 293 -18.89 -16.28 -5.10
CA GLN A 293 -18.95 -16.20 -6.56
C GLN A 293 -20.40 -15.92 -6.94
N VAL A 294 -20.63 -14.80 -7.63
CA VAL A 294 -21.93 -14.46 -8.22
C VAL A 294 -21.78 -14.59 -9.73
N SER A 295 -22.59 -15.44 -10.36
CA SER A 295 -22.62 -15.59 -11.83
C SER A 295 -24.04 -15.61 -12.37
N GLY A 296 -24.25 -14.99 -13.53
CA GLY A 296 -25.56 -14.99 -14.18
C GLY A 296 -25.65 -14.03 -15.36
N GLU A 297 -26.80 -14.08 -16.02
CA GLU A 297 -27.22 -13.16 -17.07
C GLU A 297 -28.69 -12.82 -16.82
N TYR A 298 -29.10 -11.60 -17.13
CA TYR A 298 -30.47 -11.15 -16.93
C TYR A 298 -30.85 -10.14 -18.02
N ASN A 299 -32.03 -10.30 -18.60
CA ASN A 299 -32.61 -9.31 -19.49
C ASN A 299 -33.91 -8.80 -18.86
N LEU A 300 -33.97 -7.51 -18.58
CA LEU A 300 -35.17 -6.83 -18.14
C LEU A 300 -35.73 -6.03 -19.31
N ASP A 301 -36.79 -6.55 -19.92
CA ASP A 301 -37.56 -5.89 -20.97
C ASP A 301 -38.67 -4.99 -20.41
N GLY A 302 -38.77 -4.81 -19.09
CA GLY A 302 -39.67 -3.85 -18.43
C GLY A 302 -40.43 -4.43 -17.24
N ILE A 303 -41.45 -3.72 -16.76
CA ILE A 303 -42.36 -4.21 -15.71
C ILE A 303 -43.80 -3.98 -16.17
N GLU A 304 -44.59 -5.05 -16.29
CA GLU A 304 -46.02 -4.95 -16.61
C GLU A 304 -46.82 -4.53 -15.37
N LEU A 305 -47.04 -3.22 -15.22
CA LEU A 305 -47.86 -2.67 -14.13
C LEU A 305 -49.35 -2.88 -14.42
N LEU A 306 -49.94 -3.91 -13.79
CA LEU A 306 -51.39 -4.13 -13.79
C LEU A 306 -52.06 -3.24 -12.73
N PHE A 307 -53.21 -2.69 -13.07
CA PHE A 307 -54.02 -1.87 -12.16
C PHE A 307 -55.39 -2.52 -11.93
N PRO A 308 -55.46 -3.66 -11.22
CA PRO A 308 -56.74 -4.28 -10.87
C PRO A 308 -57.55 -3.37 -9.94
N PRO A 309 -58.89 -3.46 -9.94
CA PRO A 309 -59.72 -2.73 -8.99
C PRO A 309 -59.52 -3.28 -7.57
N LEU A 310 -58.70 -2.60 -6.77
CA LEU A 310 -58.45 -2.93 -5.35
C LEU A 310 -59.61 -2.48 -4.45
N GLY A 311 -60.00 -3.34 -3.51
CA GLY A 311 -60.96 -3.05 -2.45
C GLY A 311 -60.32 -2.35 -1.24
N ASN A 312 -61.16 -1.81 -0.35
CA ASN A 312 -60.69 -1.25 0.92
C ASN A 312 -60.10 -2.35 1.82
N GLY A 313 -58.77 -2.40 1.91
CA GLY A 313 -58.02 -3.36 2.72
C GLY A 313 -57.16 -4.33 1.91
N ASP A 314 -57.23 -4.29 0.58
CA ASP A 314 -56.34 -5.09 -0.28
C ASP A 314 -54.94 -4.47 -0.33
N SER A 315 -53.90 -5.31 -0.28
CA SER A 315 -52.52 -4.90 -0.50
C SER A 315 -52.27 -4.52 -1.97
N SER A 316 -51.37 -3.57 -2.21
CA SER A 316 -50.83 -3.33 -3.55
C SER A 316 -50.05 -4.55 -4.06
N LEU A 317 -50.08 -4.78 -5.36
CA LEU A 317 -49.25 -5.83 -5.99
C LEU A 317 -47.76 -5.50 -5.84
N PRO A 318 -46.90 -6.49 -5.49
CA PRO A 318 -45.54 -6.25 -5.01
C PRO A 318 -44.49 -6.21 -6.15
N TYR A 319 -44.79 -5.50 -7.25
CA TYR A 319 -43.97 -5.45 -8.48
C TYR A 319 -42.45 -5.28 -8.29
N TYR A 320 -42.04 -4.56 -7.25
CA TYR A 320 -40.64 -4.32 -6.95
C TYR A 320 -39.98 -5.48 -6.18
N GLU A 321 -40.74 -6.20 -5.36
CA GLU A 321 -40.29 -7.44 -4.70
C GLU A 321 -40.20 -8.56 -5.74
N ASP A 322 -41.22 -8.70 -6.60
CA ASP A 322 -41.23 -9.66 -7.72
C ASP A 322 -39.99 -9.47 -8.63
N LEU A 323 -39.67 -8.22 -9.01
CA LEU A 323 -38.47 -7.90 -9.79
C LEU A 323 -37.16 -8.25 -9.06
N ILE A 324 -37.08 -8.00 -7.74
CA ILE A 324 -35.89 -8.34 -6.94
C ILE A 324 -35.72 -9.87 -6.87
N ASP A 325 -36.81 -10.61 -6.71
CA ASP A 325 -36.79 -12.07 -6.65
C ASP A 325 -36.44 -12.69 -8.02
N ASP A 326 -36.93 -12.14 -9.14
CA ASP A 326 -36.55 -12.55 -10.50
C ASP A 326 -35.06 -12.28 -10.78
N ILE A 327 -34.56 -11.11 -10.42
CA ILE A 327 -33.12 -10.79 -10.47
C ILE A 327 -32.33 -11.77 -9.58
N GLY A 328 -32.81 -12.00 -8.35
CA GLY A 328 -32.19 -12.91 -7.39
C GLY A 328 -32.15 -14.37 -7.87
N ALA A 329 -33.15 -14.81 -8.63
CA ALA A 329 -33.20 -16.13 -9.25
C ALA A 329 -32.27 -16.25 -10.47
N ALA A 330 -32.01 -15.14 -11.19
CA ALA A 330 -31.13 -15.11 -12.36
C ALA A 330 -29.63 -15.16 -12.02
N PHE A 331 -29.23 -14.71 -10.81
CA PHE A 331 -27.84 -14.72 -10.35
C PHE A 331 -27.59 -15.81 -9.30
N THR A 332 -26.82 -16.84 -9.67
CA THR A 332 -26.39 -17.89 -8.74
C THR A 332 -25.29 -17.37 -7.81
N ILE A 333 -25.51 -17.44 -6.49
CA ILE A 333 -24.53 -17.07 -5.46
C ILE A 333 -23.93 -18.33 -4.84
N ASP A 334 -22.72 -18.70 -5.26
CA ASP A 334 -21.96 -19.81 -4.70
C ASP A 334 -21.06 -19.34 -3.55
N THR A 335 -21.08 -20.09 -2.44
CA THR A 335 -20.13 -19.91 -1.31
C THR A 335 -19.07 -21.01 -1.35
N ILE A 336 -17.82 -20.61 -1.61
CA ILE A 336 -16.69 -21.49 -1.90
C ILE A 336 -15.72 -21.48 -0.70
N TYR A 337 -15.45 -22.66 -0.15
CA TYR A 337 -14.59 -22.86 1.02
C TYR A 337 -13.16 -23.36 0.67
N ASN A 338 -12.80 -23.32 -0.62
CA ASN A 338 -11.57 -23.90 -1.15
C ASN A 338 -10.31 -23.10 -0.74
N SER A 339 -9.23 -23.81 -0.40
CA SER A 339 -7.94 -23.18 -0.10
C SER A 339 -7.34 -22.49 -1.32
N TYR A 340 -6.86 -21.26 -1.15
CA TYR A 340 -6.20 -20.46 -2.18
C TYR A 340 -4.85 -19.90 -1.73
N ILE A 341 -4.05 -19.43 -2.69
CA ILE A 341 -2.73 -18.84 -2.47
C ILE A 341 -2.79 -17.36 -2.89
N GLN A 342 -2.42 -16.47 -1.98
CA GLN A 342 -2.34 -15.03 -2.24
C GLN A 342 -0.87 -14.60 -2.21
N MET A 343 -0.35 -14.12 -3.33
CA MET A 343 1.00 -13.53 -3.40
C MET A 343 1.03 -12.22 -2.62
N ARG A 344 2.12 -11.95 -1.87
CA ARG A 344 2.31 -10.62 -1.27
C ARG A 344 2.66 -9.60 -2.37
N PRO A 345 2.22 -8.33 -2.26
CA PRO A 345 2.70 -7.24 -3.11
C PRO A 345 4.22 -7.05 -2.96
N VAL A 346 4.98 -7.47 -3.98
CA VAL A 346 6.45 -7.35 -3.96
C VAL A 346 6.84 -5.88 -4.03
N LYS A 347 7.68 -5.44 -3.08
CA LYS A 347 8.20 -4.07 -2.99
C LYS A 347 9.67 -4.07 -3.39
N MET A 348 10.10 -3.09 -4.17
CA MET A 348 11.49 -2.91 -4.58
C MET A 348 11.94 -1.50 -4.22
N TYR A 349 13.16 -1.36 -3.72
CA TYR A 349 13.81 -0.08 -3.51
C TYR A 349 15.19 -0.09 -4.16
N ALA A 350 15.61 1.05 -4.70
CA ALA A 350 16.98 1.30 -5.10
C ALA A 350 17.37 2.74 -4.77
N SER A 351 18.65 3.00 -4.50
CA SER A 351 19.16 4.37 -4.35
C SER A 351 20.60 4.52 -4.81
N VAL A 352 20.93 5.75 -5.22
CA VAL A 352 22.31 6.20 -5.41
C VAL A 352 22.50 7.48 -4.61
N LYS A 353 23.52 7.50 -3.74
CA LYS A 353 23.82 8.55 -2.77
C LYS A 353 25.23 9.08 -3.00
N TYR A 354 25.38 10.40 -3.08
CA TYR A 354 26.64 11.12 -3.09
C TYR A 354 26.85 11.82 -1.74
N ASN A 355 27.94 11.49 -1.05
CA ASN A 355 28.31 11.99 0.27
C ASN A 355 29.34 13.13 0.15
N PHE A 356 29.15 14.22 0.87
CA PHE A 356 29.99 15.42 0.84
C PHE A 356 29.88 16.25 2.12
N GLY A 357 30.65 17.34 2.23
CA GLY A 357 30.68 18.21 3.41
C GLY A 357 31.83 17.88 4.34
N GLN A 358 31.62 18.06 5.65
CA GLN A 358 32.61 17.73 6.67
C GLN A 358 32.68 16.22 6.90
N ALA A 359 33.88 15.68 7.09
CA ALA A 359 34.05 14.28 7.42
C ALA A 359 33.68 13.99 8.89
N ILE A 360 33.04 12.86 9.13
CA ILE A 360 32.63 12.36 10.46
C ILE A 360 33.41 11.08 10.76
N GLY A 361 33.91 10.95 12.00
CA GLY A 361 34.39 9.66 12.51
C GLY A 361 35.85 9.31 12.19
N GLY A 362 36.69 10.32 11.97
CA GLY A 362 38.15 10.20 12.08
C GLY A 362 38.68 11.13 13.18
N ASP A 363 39.94 10.96 13.59
CA ASP A 363 40.62 11.97 14.39
C ASP A 363 40.50 13.35 13.73
N LYS A 364 40.30 14.41 14.53
CA LYS A 364 40.21 15.79 14.01
C LYS A 364 41.52 16.24 13.33
N THR A 365 42.62 15.53 13.59
CA THR A 365 43.85 15.62 12.80
C THR A 365 43.71 14.76 11.55
N CYS A 366 43.82 15.40 10.38
CA CYS A 366 43.84 14.73 9.08
C CYS A 366 45.03 13.75 9.00
N ASN A 367 44.80 12.49 9.39
CA ASN A 367 45.83 11.49 9.46
C ASN A 367 46.04 10.87 8.08
N CYS A 368 46.87 11.54 7.26
CA CYS A 368 47.19 11.17 5.88
C CYS A 368 47.74 9.75 5.70
N LEU A 369 48.08 9.05 6.79
CA LEU A 369 48.53 7.66 6.80
C LEU A 369 47.37 6.63 6.84
N LYS A 370 46.11 7.07 7.00
CA LYS A 370 44.90 6.24 6.94
C LYS A 370 44.03 6.49 5.70
N MET A 371 44.64 6.81 4.56
CA MET A 371 43.93 6.81 3.27
C MET A 371 43.41 5.40 2.95
N GLY A 372 42.07 5.21 2.93
CA GLY A 372 41.44 3.93 2.58
C GLY A 372 40.51 3.28 3.63
N GLU A 373 40.02 4.04 4.62
CA GLU A 373 38.94 3.58 5.51
C GLU A 373 37.71 4.49 5.36
N ASN A 374 36.58 3.90 4.94
CA ASN A 374 35.26 4.47 4.68
C ASN A 374 34.94 5.82 5.36
N GLN A 375 35.49 6.92 4.82
CA GLN A 375 35.31 8.27 5.35
C GLN A 375 33.84 8.65 5.24
N LYS A 376 33.15 8.78 6.38
CA LYS A 376 31.76 9.26 6.41
C LYS A 376 31.76 10.77 6.25
N TYR A 377 30.69 11.31 5.65
CA TYR A 377 30.49 12.75 5.53
C TYR A 377 29.16 13.17 6.16
N ASN A 378 29.05 14.43 6.56
CA ASN A 378 27.88 14.97 7.27
C ASN A 378 26.72 15.39 6.37
N GLN A 379 26.90 15.41 5.05
CA GLN A 379 25.84 15.68 4.08
C GLN A 379 25.81 14.63 2.98
N SER A 380 24.61 14.38 2.46
CA SER A 380 24.41 13.55 1.28
C SER A 380 23.30 14.13 0.40
N ILE A 381 23.45 13.99 -0.91
CA ILE A 381 22.37 14.16 -1.88
C ILE A 381 22.21 12.86 -2.66
N GLY A 382 21.01 12.54 -3.11
CA GLY A 382 20.83 11.34 -3.92
C GLY A 382 19.46 11.20 -4.55
N PHE A 383 19.35 10.10 -5.29
CA PHE A 383 18.13 9.66 -5.95
C PHE A 383 17.71 8.31 -5.38
N GLN A 384 16.41 8.11 -5.23
CA GLN A 384 15.78 6.86 -4.82
C GLN A 384 14.68 6.48 -5.80
N TYR A 385 14.57 5.18 -6.05
CA TYR A 385 13.49 4.53 -6.78
C TYR A 385 12.76 3.61 -5.81
N PHE A 386 11.44 3.60 -5.89
CA PHE A 386 10.59 2.62 -5.25
C PHE A 386 9.62 2.03 -6.28
N SER A 387 9.25 0.77 -6.13
CA SER A 387 8.06 0.24 -6.78
C SER A 387 7.37 -0.87 -6.00
N ILE A 388 6.04 -0.96 -6.09
CA ILE A 388 5.21 -2.04 -5.53
C ILE A 388 4.31 -2.63 -6.62
N ILE A 389 4.26 -3.96 -6.73
CA ILE A 389 3.42 -4.65 -7.71
C ILE A 389 1.99 -4.76 -7.16
N ARG A 390 1.01 -4.18 -7.88
CA ARG A 390 -0.43 -4.18 -7.53
C ARG A 390 -1.29 -4.80 -8.66
N PRO A 391 -2.58 -5.13 -8.41
CA PRO A 391 -3.41 -5.85 -9.38
C PRO A 391 -3.54 -5.19 -10.76
N LYS A 392 -3.71 -3.86 -10.85
CA LYS A 392 -3.77 -3.14 -12.15
C LYS A 392 -2.41 -2.66 -12.68
N GLY A 393 -1.29 -3.05 -12.05
CA GLY A 393 0.06 -2.75 -12.55
C GLY A 393 1.10 -2.41 -11.48
N PRO A 394 2.37 -2.21 -11.87
CA PRO A 394 3.41 -1.72 -10.97
C PRO A 394 3.18 -0.25 -10.64
N GLN A 395 3.24 0.07 -9.35
CA GLN A 395 3.23 1.42 -8.84
C GLN A 395 4.68 1.86 -8.59
N ILE A 396 5.19 2.88 -9.30
CA ILE A 396 6.55 3.44 -9.15
C ILE A 396 6.59 4.84 -8.49
N ALA A 397 7.54 5.09 -7.58
CA ALA A 397 7.91 6.44 -7.13
C ALA A 397 9.39 6.77 -7.38
N ALA A 398 9.65 8.04 -7.67
CA ALA A 398 10.99 8.61 -7.85
C ALA A 398 11.21 9.74 -6.84
N THR A 399 12.28 9.66 -6.04
CA THR A 399 12.56 10.60 -4.95
C THR A 399 13.96 11.18 -5.06
N LEU A 400 14.07 12.51 -5.07
CA LEU A 400 15.31 13.22 -4.76
C LEU A 400 15.37 13.46 -3.25
N PHE A 401 16.54 13.33 -2.64
CA PHE A 401 16.71 13.62 -1.21
C PHE A 401 17.99 14.40 -0.93
N TYR A 402 17.91 15.25 0.09
CA TYR A 402 19.05 15.87 0.75
C TYR A 402 19.04 15.47 2.22
N TYR A 403 20.16 14.93 2.70
CA TYR A 403 20.38 14.53 4.08
C TYR A 403 21.49 15.39 4.67
N HIS A 404 21.30 15.86 5.90
CA HIS A 404 22.32 16.57 6.67
C HIS A 404 22.30 16.11 8.13
N ARG A 405 23.43 15.56 8.59
CA ARG A 405 23.76 15.41 10.01
C ARG A 405 24.27 16.73 10.55
N LEU A 406 23.42 17.42 11.32
CA LEU A 406 23.70 18.75 11.89
C LEU A 406 24.57 18.66 13.15
N SER A 407 24.42 17.57 13.92
CA SER A 407 25.28 17.26 15.07
C SER A 407 25.38 15.74 15.25
N ASP A 408 26.18 15.28 16.22
CA ASP A 408 26.19 13.86 16.56
C ASP A 408 24.83 13.35 17.03
N TYR A 409 24.00 14.24 17.59
CA TYR A 409 22.69 13.92 18.18
C TYR A 409 21.49 14.20 17.25
N PHE A 410 21.67 14.92 16.14
CA PHE A 410 20.55 15.39 15.31
C PHE A 410 20.87 15.36 13.81
N SER A 411 20.00 14.68 13.06
CA SER A 411 20.04 14.58 11.59
C SER A 411 18.69 14.95 10.99
N VAL A 412 18.73 15.52 9.79
CA VAL A 412 17.57 15.91 9.00
C VAL A 412 17.69 15.31 7.60
N LYS A 413 16.57 14.86 7.04
CA LYS A 413 16.46 14.48 5.63
C LYS A 413 15.22 15.13 5.02
N ALA A 414 15.41 15.91 3.96
CA ALA A 414 14.33 16.42 3.12
C ALA A 414 14.21 15.55 1.85
N THR A 415 12.99 15.33 1.38
CA THR A 415 12.69 14.64 0.12
C THR A 415 11.82 15.48 -0.77
N TYR A 416 12.02 15.30 -2.09
CA TYR A 416 11.08 15.71 -3.13
C TYR A 416 10.72 14.46 -3.93
N THR A 417 9.46 14.08 -3.92
CA THR A 417 8.96 12.81 -4.45
C THR A 417 7.92 13.05 -5.53
N ALA A 418 8.04 12.29 -6.61
CA ALA A 418 7.04 12.15 -7.65
C ALA A 418 6.48 10.72 -7.63
N ASP A 419 5.18 10.60 -7.39
CA ASP A 419 4.45 9.34 -7.22
C ASP A 419 3.00 9.43 -7.75
N SER A 420 2.12 8.53 -7.31
CA SER A 420 0.70 8.47 -7.74
C SER A 420 -0.15 9.66 -7.40
N TYR A 421 0.18 10.25 -6.27
CA TYR A 421 -0.71 11.18 -5.59
C TYR A 421 -0.36 12.59 -6.06
N SER A 422 0.94 12.87 -6.21
CA SER A 422 1.39 14.06 -6.91
C SER A 422 2.85 13.98 -7.36
N TYR A 423 3.19 14.84 -8.32
CA TYR A 423 4.56 15.02 -8.82
C TYR A 423 5.41 15.98 -7.97
N SER A 424 4.88 16.45 -6.83
CA SER A 424 5.44 17.53 -6.00
C SER A 424 5.26 17.28 -4.49
N ASN A 425 5.50 16.04 -4.04
CA ASN A 425 5.40 15.68 -2.64
C ASN A 425 6.68 16.08 -1.90
N VAL A 426 6.56 16.86 -0.82
CA VAL A 426 7.69 17.29 0.00
C VAL A 426 7.63 16.60 1.37
N GLY A 427 8.67 15.83 1.67
CA GLY A 427 8.81 15.11 2.93
C GLY A 427 9.97 15.59 3.78
N LEU A 428 9.85 15.41 5.09
CA LEU A 428 10.87 15.74 6.08
C LEU A 428 10.98 14.61 7.12
N GLY A 429 12.20 14.18 7.35
CA GLY A 429 12.59 13.28 8.43
C GLY A 429 13.51 13.98 9.40
N LEU A 430 13.19 13.89 10.69
CA LEU A 430 14.01 14.34 11.80
C LEU A 430 14.43 13.11 12.61
N ILE A 431 15.73 12.96 12.87
CA ILE A 431 16.29 11.86 13.67
C ILE A 431 17.08 12.48 14.82
N THR A 432 16.78 12.02 16.04
CA THR A 432 17.40 12.47 17.28
C THR A 432 17.98 11.28 18.02
N ASN A 433 19.27 11.30 18.31
CA ASN A 433 19.98 10.30 19.10
C ASN A 433 20.51 10.99 20.37
N ILE A 434 19.98 10.67 21.55
CA ILE A 434 20.42 11.24 22.83
C ILE A 434 20.88 10.08 23.71
N LYS A 435 22.21 9.93 23.84
CA LYS A 435 22.85 8.72 24.40
C LYS A 435 22.30 7.48 23.68
N MET A 436 21.91 6.46 24.43
CA MET A 436 21.24 5.27 23.93
C MET A 436 19.82 5.46 23.37
N VAL A 437 19.17 6.62 23.47
CA VAL A 437 17.79 6.81 22.97
C VAL A 437 17.79 7.36 21.55
N ASN A 438 17.22 6.62 20.62
CA ASN A 438 16.94 7.05 19.25
C ASN A 438 15.44 7.33 19.09
N PHE A 439 15.11 8.51 18.59
CA PHE A 439 13.78 8.90 18.16
C PHE A 439 13.85 9.38 16.71
N TYR A 440 12.85 9.04 15.91
CA TYR A 440 12.64 9.67 14.62
C TYR A 440 11.17 10.01 14.41
N ILE A 441 10.94 11.08 13.66
CA ILE A 441 9.65 11.43 13.08
C ILE A 441 9.85 11.80 11.62
N VAL A 442 8.96 11.30 10.79
CA VAL A 442 9.03 11.33 9.33
C VAL A 442 7.62 11.60 8.82
N ALA A 443 7.47 12.64 8.02
CA ALA A 443 6.20 13.01 7.41
C ALA A 443 6.43 13.32 5.93
N ASP A 444 5.50 12.89 5.08
CA ASP A 444 5.45 13.26 3.66
C ASP A 444 4.19 14.09 3.37
N ASN A 445 4.20 14.81 2.25
CA ASN A 445 3.18 15.77 1.82
C ASN A 445 2.98 16.98 2.75
N LEU A 446 4.07 17.45 3.36
CA LEU A 446 4.07 18.55 4.33
C LEU A 446 3.52 19.87 3.79
N GLN A 447 3.62 20.11 2.48
CA GLN A 447 3.03 21.28 1.83
C GLN A 447 1.50 21.36 2.02
N TRP A 448 0.83 20.22 2.23
CA TRP A 448 -0.62 20.13 2.44
C TRP A 448 -1.02 20.07 3.93
N TYR A 449 -0.10 20.05 4.88
CA TYR A 449 -0.46 19.91 6.31
C TYR A 449 -1.19 21.14 6.89
N SER A 450 -1.09 22.30 6.21
CA SER A 450 -1.88 23.49 6.51
C SER A 450 -3.36 23.35 6.14
N ASN A 451 -3.69 22.47 5.19
CA ASN A 451 -5.06 22.14 4.78
C ASN A 451 -5.08 20.72 4.21
N LEU A 452 -5.24 19.74 5.12
CA LEU A 452 -5.21 18.31 4.77
C LEU A 452 -6.28 17.90 3.76
N ALA A 453 -7.37 18.67 3.60
CA ALA A 453 -8.37 18.36 2.58
C ALA A 453 -7.80 18.44 1.16
N LYS A 454 -6.76 19.27 0.93
CA LYS A 454 -6.06 19.38 -0.36
C LYS A 454 -5.04 18.26 -0.60
N ALA A 455 -4.71 17.47 0.42
CA ALA A 455 -3.77 16.38 0.28
C ALA A 455 -4.41 15.22 -0.50
N LYS A 456 -3.77 14.80 -1.59
CA LYS A 456 -4.08 13.53 -2.26
C LYS A 456 -3.56 12.32 -1.50
N SER A 457 -2.48 12.46 -0.72
CA SER A 457 -2.06 11.47 0.27
C SER A 457 -1.35 12.11 1.46
N VAL A 458 -1.37 11.39 2.59
CA VAL A 458 -0.71 11.79 3.84
C VAL A 458 -0.04 10.54 4.42
N SER A 459 1.26 10.64 4.69
CA SER A 459 2.06 9.58 5.32
C SER A 459 2.77 10.13 6.55
N LEU A 460 2.60 9.47 7.70
CA LEU A 460 3.24 9.80 8.96
C LEU A 460 3.89 8.55 9.55
N GLN A 461 5.16 8.67 9.93
CA GLN A 461 5.98 7.63 10.52
C GLN A 461 6.72 8.19 11.74
N PHE A 462 6.73 7.46 12.85
CA PHE A 462 7.61 7.80 13.98
C PHE A 462 8.01 6.54 14.75
N GLY A 463 9.03 6.67 15.59
CA GLY A 463 9.46 5.56 16.41
C GLY A 463 10.51 5.89 17.47
N PHE A 464 10.48 5.09 18.54
CA PHE A 464 11.39 5.14 19.68
C PHE A 464 12.17 3.83 19.81
N ASN A 465 13.49 3.94 19.81
CA ASN A 465 14.42 2.81 19.95
C ASN A 465 15.44 3.10 21.05
N ILE A 466 15.97 2.03 21.62
CA ILE A 466 17.20 2.02 22.40
C ILE A 466 18.29 1.45 21.48
N ILE A 467 19.39 2.18 21.30
CA ILE A 467 20.54 1.82 20.48
C ILE A 467 21.77 1.83 21.38
N ILE A 468 22.62 0.80 21.29
CA ILE A 468 23.85 0.71 22.08
C ILE A 468 25.04 0.58 21.14
N ASP A 469 25.89 1.61 21.17
CA ASP A 469 27.19 1.65 20.51
C ASP A 469 28.28 1.09 21.43
N LYS A 470 29.42 0.69 20.85
CA LYS A 470 30.50 -0.01 21.57
C LYS A 470 31.33 0.86 22.53
N ASN A 471 30.96 2.13 22.70
CA ASN A 471 31.79 3.18 23.30
C ASN A 471 31.10 3.95 24.45
N GLU A 472 29.97 3.46 24.98
CA GLU A 472 29.39 3.89 26.27
C GLU A 472 29.63 2.81 27.35
#